data_AF-A0A382R3R2-F1
#
_entry.id   AF-A0A382R3R2-F1
#
_cell.length_a   1.000
_cell.length_b   1.000
_cell.length_c   1.000
_cell.angle_alpha   90.00
_cell.angle_beta   90.00
_cell.angle_gamma   90.00
#
_symmetry.space_group_name_H-M   'P 1'
#
loop_
_entity.id
_entity.type
_entity.pdbx_description
1 polymer ?
#
loop_
_entity_poly.entity_id
_entity_poly.type
_entity_poly.pdbx_seq_one_letter_code
_entity_poly.pdbx_strand_id
1 'polypeptide(L)'
;VLLDFDYLVLVRKMALHTQWSEAQLNDYLNQSPLLARYESGELSSSEFFELIQRETGFTEGETEFAALFEDIFTPISGMIDIHRQIAQSGTPTFTFSNTNEMAVRYISRTYDFWKKFKGHVLSYEVGALKPEDKIYESLEQLSDLNGEEIIYLDDRPENCAAGSERGWQVCCHQDVESSC
;
A
#
# COMPACT_ATOMS: atom_id res chain seq x y z
N VAL A 1 -5.66 3.26 8.02
CA VAL A 1 -5.30 1.95 7.42
C VAL A 1 -6.53 1.05 7.40
N LEU A 2 -6.78 0.30 6.32
CA LEU A 2 -7.95 -0.59 6.18
C LEU A 2 -7.59 -2.08 6.12
N LEU A 3 -6.39 -2.39 5.66
CA LEU A 3 -5.83 -3.73 5.54
C LEU A 3 -4.46 -3.68 6.19
N ASP A 4 -4.16 -4.67 7.02
CA ASP A 4 -2.79 -5.00 7.37
C ASP A 4 -2.17 -5.79 6.22
N PHE A 5 -0.85 -5.68 6.06
CA PHE A 5 -0.11 -6.50 5.11
C PHE A 5 1.19 -7.04 5.72
N ASP A 6 1.54 -8.28 5.37
CA ASP A 6 2.77 -8.94 5.83
C ASP A 6 3.53 -9.57 4.65
N TYR A 7 4.60 -8.92 4.21
CA TYR A 7 5.47 -9.44 3.15
C TYR A 7 6.24 -10.71 3.56
N LEU A 8 6.29 -11.07 4.85
CA LEU A 8 6.83 -12.38 5.26
C LEU A 8 5.95 -13.53 4.79
N VAL A 9 4.65 -13.30 4.58
CA VAL A 9 3.75 -14.28 3.96
C VAL A 9 4.19 -14.55 2.52
N LEU A 10 4.49 -13.49 1.75
CA LEU A 10 5.02 -13.60 0.40
C LEU A 10 6.36 -14.35 0.39
N VAL A 11 7.30 -13.95 1.26
CA VAL A 11 8.62 -14.60 1.41
C VAL A 11 8.49 -16.10 1.64
N ARG A 12 7.66 -16.53 2.61
CA ARG A 12 7.45 -17.94 2.95
C ARG A 12 6.90 -18.74 1.78
N LYS A 13 5.95 -18.17 1.03
CA LYS A 13 5.35 -18.84 -0.13
C LYS A 13 6.34 -18.94 -1.28
N MET A 14 7.08 -17.86 -1.56
CA MET A 14 8.11 -17.85 -2.60
C MET A 14 9.21 -18.87 -2.31
N ALA A 15 9.62 -19.05 -1.05
CA ALA A 15 10.66 -20.01 -0.68
C ALA A 15 10.36 -21.46 -1.15
N LEU A 16 9.10 -21.81 -1.38
CA LEU A 16 8.70 -23.13 -1.89
C LEU A 16 8.98 -23.32 -3.39
N HIS A 17 9.19 -22.24 -4.13
CA HIS A 17 9.29 -22.21 -5.60
C HIS A 17 10.60 -21.58 -6.07
N THR A 18 11.61 -21.41 -5.20
CA THR A 18 12.90 -20.79 -5.52
C THR A 18 14.05 -21.63 -4.99
N GLN A 19 15.27 -21.31 -5.41
CA GLN A 19 16.48 -21.90 -4.83
C GLN A 19 16.96 -21.15 -3.57
N TRP A 20 16.29 -20.08 -3.16
CA TRP A 20 16.69 -19.21 -2.06
C TRP A 20 15.96 -19.55 -0.77
N SER A 21 16.64 -19.31 0.36
CA SER A 21 16.03 -19.39 1.68
C SER A 21 15.10 -18.21 1.97
N GLU A 22 14.19 -18.35 2.95
CA GLU A 22 13.34 -17.26 3.43
C GLU A 22 14.16 -16.02 3.83
N ALA A 23 15.33 -16.21 4.46
CA ALA A 23 16.20 -15.10 4.86
C ALA A 23 16.74 -14.34 3.64
N GLN A 24 17.24 -15.03 2.63
CA GLN A 24 17.74 -14.40 1.40
C GLN A 24 16.63 -13.66 0.65
N LEU A 25 15.43 -14.26 0.57
CA LEU A 25 14.26 -13.64 -0.04
C LEU A 25 13.81 -12.41 0.74
N ASN A 26 13.79 -12.47 2.07
CA ASN A 26 13.44 -11.35 2.92
C ASN A 26 14.43 -10.19 2.76
N ASP A 27 15.73 -10.47 2.75
CA ASP A 27 16.75 -9.44 2.55
C ASP A 27 16.59 -8.77 1.17
N TYR A 28 16.29 -9.57 0.14
CA TYR A 28 16.14 -9.05 -1.21
C TYR A 28 14.84 -8.28 -1.44
N LEU A 29 13.71 -8.74 -0.90
CA LEU A 29 12.43 -8.04 -1.05
C LEU A 29 12.35 -6.83 -0.12
N ASN A 30 12.64 -7.02 1.16
CA ASN A 30 12.31 -6.06 2.22
C ASN A 30 13.50 -5.19 2.68
N GLN A 31 14.75 -5.61 2.43
CA GLN A 31 15.95 -4.85 2.84
C GLN A 31 16.74 -4.30 1.66
N SER A 32 16.33 -4.61 0.43
CA SER A 32 16.87 -3.98 -0.77
C SER A 32 15.90 -2.91 -1.31
N PRO A 33 16.33 -2.05 -2.25
CA PRO A 33 15.43 -1.09 -2.88
C PRO A 33 14.34 -1.73 -3.75
N LEU A 34 14.33 -3.04 -3.98
CA LEU A 34 13.48 -3.68 -4.98
C LEU A 34 11.98 -3.37 -4.79
N LEU A 35 11.43 -3.58 -3.58
CA LEU A 35 10.03 -3.25 -3.32
C LEU A 35 9.76 -1.76 -3.45
N ALA A 36 10.65 -0.90 -2.95
CA ALA A 36 10.49 0.55 -3.09
C ALA A 36 10.46 1.00 -4.56
N ARG A 37 11.28 0.39 -5.42
CA ARG A 37 11.27 0.65 -6.88
C ARG A 37 9.98 0.19 -7.54
N TYR A 38 9.41 -0.93 -7.09
CA TYR A 38 8.11 -1.39 -7.59
C TYR A 38 6.95 -0.52 -7.08
N GLU A 39 6.91 -0.22 -5.78
CA GLU A 39 5.86 0.58 -5.16
C GLU A 39 5.92 2.05 -5.60
N SER A 40 7.07 2.57 -5.98
CA SER A 40 7.19 3.91 -6.60
C SER A 40 6.84 3.91 -8.09
N GLY A 41 6.63 2.75 -8.72
CA GLY A 41 6.35 2.65 -10.16
C GLY A 41 7.58 2.81 -11.05
N GLU A 42 8.80 2.76 -10.51
CA GLU A 42 10.03 2.66 -11.30
C GLU A 42 10.10 1.32 -12.06
N LEU A 43 9.50 0.27 -11.48
CA LEU A 43 9.34 -1.03 -12.12
C LEU A 43 7.87 -1.29 -12.42
N SER A 44 7.58 -1.82 -13.61
CA SER A 44 6.31 -2.47 -13.90
C SER A 44 6.19 -3.84 -13.22
N SER A 45 4.97 -4.38 -13.14
CA SER A 45 4.73 -5.73 -12.60
C SER A 45 5.53 -6.82 -13.33
N SER A 46 5.63 -6.72 -14.66
CA SER A 46 6.41 -7.66 -15.49
C SER A 46 7.90 -7.55 -15.19
N GLU A 47 8.45 -6.33 -15.10
CA GLU A 47 9.87 -6.13 -14.80
C GLU A 47 10.22 -6.58 -13.39
N PHE A 48 9.37 -6.27 -12.40
CA PHE A 48 9.54 -6.75 -11.04
C PHE A 48 9.54 -8.28 -11.00
N PHE A 49 8.58 -8.93 -11.68
CA PHE A 49 8.52 -10.39 -11.77
C PHE A 49 9.74 -11.00 -12.48
N GLU A 50 10.18 -10.44 -13.61
CA GLU A 50 11.37 -10.89 -14.33
C GLU A 50 12.64 -10.81 -13.46
N LEU A 51 12.77 -9.76 -12.65
CA LEU A 51 13.86 -9.65 -11.67
C LEU A 51 13.78 -10.74 -10.61
N ILE A 52 12.58 -11.02 -10.08
CA ILE A 52 12.38 -12.12 -9.13
C ILE A 52 12.79 -13.46 -9.74
N GLN A 53 12.28 -13.79 -10.94
CA GLN A 53 12.63 -15.05 -11.60
C GLN A 53 14.13 -15.16 -11.85
N ARG A 54 14.75 -14.11 -12.39
CA ARG A 54 16.18 -14.11 -12.75
C ARG A 54 17.09 -14.27 -11.54
N GLU A 55 16.85 -13.52 -10.47
CA GLU A 55 17.75 -13.51 -9.31
C GLU A 55 17.52 -14.71 -8.38
N THR A 56 16.25 -15.07 -8.15
CA THR A 56 15.89 -16.10 -7.16
C THR A 56 15.71 -17.49 -7.76
N GLY A 57 15.59 -17.59 -9.09
CA GLY A 57 15.23 -18.84 -9.76
C GLY A 57 13.78 -19.26 -9.51
N PHE A 58 12.87 -18.30 -9.26
CA PHE A 58 11.44 -18.57 -9.08
C PHE A 58 10.87 -19.32 -10.29
N THR A 59 10.22 -20.46 -10.05
CA THR A 59 9.88 -21.42 -11.11
C THR A 59 8.47 -21.27 -11.69
N GLU A 60 7.56 -20.60 -10.99
CA GLU A 60 6.18 -20.42 -11.46
C GLU A 60 6.04 -19.20 -12.38
N GLY A 61 4.86 -19.06 -13.00
CA GLY A 61 4.52 -17.92 -13.86
C GLY A 61 4.12 -16.65 -13.09
N GLU A 62 3.95 -15.56 -13.84
CA GLU A 62 3.61 -14.25 -13.27
C GLU A 62 2.23 -14.27 -12.59
N THR A 63 1.29 -15.05 -13.13
CA THR A 63 -0.05 -15.18 -12.54
C THR A 63 0.01 -15.85 -11.17
N GLU A 64 0.78 -16.93 -11.06
CA GLU A 64 0.99 -17.65 -9.81
C GLU A 64 1.74 -16.78 -8.80
N PHE A 65 2.73 -16.01 -9.25
CA PHE A 65 3.44 -15.04 -8.43
C PHE A 65 2.52 -13.93 -7.91
N ALA A 66 1.70 -13.34 -8.78
CA ALA A 66 0.72 -12.33 -8.40
C ALA A 66 -0.30 -12.87 -7.39
N ALA A 67 -0.66 -14.15 -7.49
CA ALA A 67 -1.54 -14.79 -6.51
C ALA A 67 -0.91 -14.84 -5.11
N LEU A 68 0.41 -14.89 -4.98
CA LEU A 68 1.09 -14.84 -3.67
C LEU A 68 0.90 -13.49 -2.96
N PHE A 69 0.73 -12.40 -3.70
CA PHE A 69 0.44 -11.07 -3.14
C PHE A 69 -0.97 -10.97 -2.57
N GLU A 70 -1.89 -11.83 -2.97
CA GLU A 70 -3.28 -11.79 -2.49
C GLU A 70 -3.37 -12.15 -1.01
N ASP A 71 -2.51 -13.07 -0.57
CA ASP A 71 -2.54 -13.63 0.77
C ASP A 71 -1.79 -12.78 1.80
N ILE A 72 -1.15 -11.68 1.40
CA ILE A 72 -0.45 -10.80 2.34
C ILE A 72 -1.43 -9.93 3.12
N PHE A 73 -2.66 -9.73 2.62
CA PHE A 73 -3.61 -8.77 3.16
C PHE A 73 -4.55 -9.38 4.20
N THR A 74 -4.66 -8.73 5.36
CA THR A 74 -5.64 -9.06 6.40
C THR A 74 -6.57 -7.86 6.63
N PRO A 75 -7.90 -8.01 6.51
CA PRO A 75 -8.83 -6.90 6.69
C PRO A 75 -8.96 -6.47 8.15
N ILE A 76 -8.92 -5.16 8.39
CA ILE A 76 -9.17 -4.57 9.71
C ILE A 76 -10.65 -4.19 9.79
N SER A 77 -11.50 -5.12 10.25
CA SER A 77 -12.97 -4.96 10.19
C SER A 77 -13.47 -3.66 10.83
N GLY A 78 -12.90 -3.24 11.97
CA GLY A 78 -13.28 -1.99 12.64
C GLY A 78 -13.01 -0.75 11.79
N MET A 79 -11.86 -0.68 11.11
CA MET A 79 -11.53 0.45 10.23
C MET A 79 -12.38 0.45 8.97
N ILE A 80 -12.70 -0.73 8.43
CA ILE A 80 -13.64 -0.88 7.31
C ILE A 80 -15.04 -0.42 7.70
N ASP A 81 -15.48 -0.71 8.93
CA ASP A 81 -16.75 -0.23 9.47
C ASP A 81 -16.78 1.29 9.61
N ILE A 82 -15.72 1.88 10.17
CA ILE A 82 -15.57 3.34 10.29
C ILE A 82 -15.60 4.00 8.92
N HIS A 83 -14.80 3.50 7.96
CA HIS A 83 -14.80 4.02 6.58
C HIS A 83 -16.18 3.96 5.95
N ARG A 84 -16.91 2.86 6.15
CA ARG A 84 -18.29 2.73 5.65
C ARG A 84 -19.20 3.80 6.22
N GLN A 85 -19.12 4.07 7.52
CA GLN A 85 -19.94 5.09 8.18
C GLN A 85 -19.62 6.51 7.68
N ILE A 86 -18.33 6.83 7.52
CA ILE A 86 -17.88 8.11 6.97
C ILE A 86 -18.34 8.27 5.51
N ALA A 87 -18.18 7.25 4.68
CA ALA A 87 -18.66 7.31 3.30
C ALA A 87 -20.19 7.49 3.22
N GLN A 88 -20.94 6.88 4.14
CA GLN A 88 -22.41 7.01 4.21
C GLN A 88 -22.88 8.37 4.72
N SER A 89 -22.07 9.11 5.48
CA SER A 89 -22.41 10.49 5.91
C SER A 89 -22.29 11.51 4.77
N GLY A 90 -21.69 11.12 3.64
CA GLY A 90 -21.41 12.00 2.50
C GLY A 90 -20.04 12.68 2.56
N THR A 91 -19.22 12.41 3.58
CA THR A 91 -17.85 12.88 3.64
C THR A 91 -17.00 12.14 2.59
N PRO A 92 -16.34 12.85 1.65
CA PRO A 92 -15.50 12.20 0.65
C PRO A 92 -14.29 11.56 1.32
N THR A 93 -13.95 10.34 0.90
CA THR A 93 -12.77 9.62 1.38
C THR A 93 -11.85 9.33 0.20
N PHE A 94 -10.54 9.26 0.45
CA PHE A 94 -9.53 8.93 -0.55
C PHE A 94 -8.60 7.84 -0.03
N THR A 95 -8.13 6.93 -0.89
CA THR A 95 -6.99 6.08 -0.52
C THR A 95 -5.70 6.86 -0.75
N PHE A 96 -4.75 6.75 0.18
CA PHE A 96 -3.44 7.39 0.08
C PHE A 96 -2.36 6.40 0.52
N SER A 97 -1.77 5.67 -0.44
CA SER A 97 -1.02 4.44 -0.16
C SER A 97 0.31 4.36 -0.90
N ASN A 98 1.34 3.95 -0.18
CA ASN A 98 2.48 3.26 -0.79
C ASN A 98 1.98 1.87 -1.14
N THR A 99 2.00 1.50 -2.42
CA THR A 99 1.45 0.24 -2.93
C THR A 99 1.97 -0.02 -4.34
N ASN A 100 1.56 -1.14 -4.91
CA ASN A 100 1.94 -1.57 -6.25
C ASN A 100 0.73 -2.08 -7.05
N GLU A 101 0.93 -2.25 -8.36
CA GLU A 101 -0.15 -2.62 -9.28
C GLU A 101 -0.77 -3.99 -8.96
N MET A 102 0.02 -5.00 -8.59
CA MET A 102 -0.48 -6.34 -8.24
C MET A 102 -1.39 -6.28 -7.01
N ALA A 103 -0.96 -5.59 -5.96
CA ALA A 103 -1.75 -5.35 -4.76
C ALA A 103 -3.07 -4.62 -5.09
N VAL A 104 -3.02 -3.54 -5.86
CA VAL A 104 -4.21 -2.77 -6.22
C VAL A 104 -5.18 -3.57 -7.07
N ARG A 105 -4.69 -4.39 -8.03
CA ARG A 105 -5.53 -5.29 -8.82
C ARG A 105 -6.26 -6.32 -7.96
N TYR A 106 -5.64 -6.80 -6.88
CA TYR A 106 -6.31 -7.68 -5.93
C TYR A 106 -7.29 -6.92 -5.03
N ILE A 107 -6.85 -5.82 -4.41
CA ILE A 107 -7.68 -5.10 -3.44
C ILE A 107 -8.96 -4.58 -4.10
N SER A 108 -8.84 -4.01 -5.30
CA SER A 108 -9.96 -3.40 -6.02
C SER A 108 -11.06 -4.37 -6.44
N ARG A 109 -10.70 -5.63 -6.72
CA ARG A 109 -11.68 -6.69 -7.07
C ARG A 109 -12.26 -7.39 -5.84
N THR A 110 -11.49 -7.48 -4.76
CA THR A 110 -11.83 -8.28 -3.57
C THR A 110 -12.64 -7.49 -2.56
N TYR A 111 -12.30 -6.22 -2.33
CA TYR A 111 -12.86 -5.45 -1.22
C TYR A 111 -13.87 -4.39 -1.68
N ASP A 112 -15.12 -4.55 -1.22
CA ASP A 112 -16.23 -3.65 -1.53
C ASP A 112 -16.04 -2.20 -1.08
N PHE A 113 -15.11 -1.92 -0.17
CA PHE A 113 -14.79 -0.55 0.24
C PHE A 113 -14.07 0.22 -0.86
N TRP A 114 -13.37 -0.46 -1.78
CA TRP A 114 -12.53 0.19 -2.79
C TRP A 114 -13.33 1.20 -3.62
N LYS A 115 -14.48 0.75 -4.15
CA LYS A 115 -15.41 1.58 -4.93
C LYS A 115 -16.14 2.68 -4.14
N LYS A 116 -15.98 2.75 -2.82
CA LYS A 116 -16.63 3.77 -1.97
C LYS A 116 -15.75 4.99 -1.74
N PHE A 117 -14.46 4.90 -2.10
CA PHE A 117 -13.58 6.05 -2.13
C PHE A 117 -13.95 6.97 -3.31
N LYS A 118 -13.85 8.29 -3.10
CA LYS A 118 -14.04 9.29 -4.16
C LYS A 118 -12.87 9.28 -5.15
N GLY A 119 -11.68 8.90 -4.69
CA GLY A 119 -10.49 8.79 -5.52
C GLY A 119 -9.37 8.03 -4.82
N HIS A 120 -8.33 7.73 -5.58
CA HIS A 120 -7.18 6.96 -5.13
C HIS A 120 -5.88 7.70 -5.48
N VAL A 121 -5.00 7.85 -4.50
CA VAL A 121 -3.62 8.30 -4.66
C VAL A 121 -2.72 7.11 -4.33
N LEU A 122 -2.11 6.56 -5.37
CA LEU A 122 -1.34 5.32 -5.34
C LEU A 122 0.10 5.63 -5.76
N SER A 123 1.07 5.29 -4.92
CA SER A 123 2.47 5.67 -5.14
C SER A 123 3.03 5.27 -6.50
N TYR A 124 2.68 4.09 -7.01
CA TYR A 124 3.17 3.60 -8.29
C TYR A 124 2.59 4.36 -9.49
N GLU A 125 1.42 4.99 -9.34
CA GLU A 125 0.82 5.84 -10.37
C GLU A 125 1.38 7.27 -10.30
N VAL A 126 1.65 7.74 -9.07
CA VAL A 126 2.22 9.08 -8.83
C VAL A 126 3.71 9.12 -9.20
N GLY A 127 4.44 8.03 -9.01
CA GLY A 127 5.89 8.02 -9.15
C GLY A 127 6.60 8.61 -7.92
N ALA A 128 6.06 8.38 -6.72
CA ALA A 128 6.65 8.80 -5.44
C ALA A 128 6.01 8.05 -4.26
N LEU A 129 6.80 7.77 -3.23
CA LEU A 129 6.36 7.13 -1.99
C LEU A 129 6.17 8.18 -0.90
N LYS A 130 5.27 7.94 0.05
CA LYS A 130 5.30 8.63 1.34
C LYS A 130 6.62 8.29 2.04
N PRO A 131 7.29 9.27 2.70
CA PRO A 131 6.83 10.63 2.99
C PRO A 131 7.28 11.72 1.97
N GLU A 132 7.55 11.40 0.71
CA GLU A 132 7.99 12.40 -0.29
C GLU A 132 6.88 13.41 -0.64
N ASP A 133 7.22 14.71 -0.73
CA ASP A 133 6.26 15.80 -0.96
C ASP A 133 5.29 15.57 -2.13
N LYS A 134 5.82 15.00 -3.23
CA LYS A 134 5.09 14.81 -4.49
C LYS A 134 3.78 14.01 -4.32
N ILE A 135 3.76 13.00 -3.44
CA ILE A 135 2.56 12.17 -3.25
C ILE A 135 1.49 12.91 -2.42
N TYR A 136 1.90 13.77 -1.49
CA TYR A 136 0.97 14.60 -0.72
C TYR A 136 0.38 15.72 -1.58
N GLU A 137 1.19 16.36 -2.44
CA GLU A 137 0.72 17.32 -3.44
C GLU A 137 -0.31 16.70 -4.39
N SER A 138 -0.09 15.43 -4.76
CA SER A 138 -1.03 14.69 -5.62
C SER A 138 -2.39 14.48 -4.93
N LEU A 139 -2.41 14.27 -3.60
CA LEU A 139 -3.66 14.19 -2.85
C LEU A 139 -4.38 15.53 -2.84
N GLU A 140 -3.70 16.62 -2.51
CA GLU A 140 -4.29 17.96 -2.46
C GLU A 140 -4.89 18.37 -3.81
N GLN A 141 -4.17 18.11 -4.90
CA GLN A 141 -4.64 18.34 -6.26
C GLN A 141 -5.87 17.50 -6.61
N LEU A 142 -5.88 16.21 -6.26
CA LEU A 142 -7.00 15.31 -6.53
C LEU A 142 -8.24 15.69 -5.72
N SER A 143 -8.06 16.06 -4.44
CA SER A 143 -9.16 16.37 -3.55
C SER A 143 -9.68 17.80 -3.68
N ASP A 144 -8.86 18.72 -4.19
CA ASP A 144 -9.06 20.17 -4.15
C ASP A 144 -9.24 20.68 -2.70
N LEU A 145 -8.40 20.15 -1.80
CA LEU A 145 -8.40 20.44 -0.35
C LEU A 145 -6.96 20.68 0.10
N ASN A 146 -6.78 21.39 1.22
CA ASN A 146 -5.48 21.67 1.79
C ASN A 146 -5.56 21.86 3.31
N GLY A 147 -4.40 21.80 3.98
CA GLY A 147 -4.28 22.12 5.40
C GLY A 147 -5.32 21.41 6.28
N GLU A 148 -5.99 22.18 7.15
CA GLU A 148 -6.93 21.66 8.14
C GLU A 148 -8.21 21.05 7.54
N GLU A 149 -8.45 21.18 6.23
CA GLU A 149 -9.59 20.55 5.53
C GLU A 149 -9.37 19.04 5.33
N ILE A 150 -8.13 18.57 5.49
CA ILE A 150 -7.75 17.16 5.31
C ILE A 150 -7.55 16.51 6.67
N ILE A 151 -8.34 15.47 6.95
CA ILE A 151 -8.08 14.52 8.04
C ILE A 151 -7.32 13.32 7.46
N TYR A 152 -6.13 13.06 7.98
CA TYR A 152 -5.21 12.05 7.47
C TYR A 152 -4.93 10.98 8.52
N LEU A 153 -5.13 9.72 8.12
CA LEU A 153 -4.89 8.55 8.96
C LEU A 153 -3.77 7.68 8.36
N ASP A 154 -2.71 7.49 9.12
CA ASP A 154 -1.59 6.61 8.78
C ASP A 154 -1.05 5.95 10.05
N ASP A 155 -0.40 4.80 9.89
CA ASP A 155 0.24 4.06 10.97
C ASP A 155 1.74 4.35 11.09
N ARG A 156 2.34 4.96 10.06
CA ARG A 156 3.78 5.27 10.04
C ARG A 156 4.05 6.69 10.53
N PRO A 157 4.83 6.86 11.62
CA PRO A 157 5.12 8.18 12.20
C PRO A 157 5.73 9.18 11.20
N GLU A 158 6.59 8.72 10.29
CA GLU A 158 7.21 9.55 9.27
C GLU A 158 6.19 10.08 8.24
N ASN A 159 5.21 9.26 7.87
CA ASN A 159 4.16 9.68 6.95
C ASN A 159 3.25 10.71 7.61
N CYS A 160 2.89 10.46 8.86
CA CYS A 160 2.15 11.36 9.72
C CYS A 160 2.83 12.72 9.89
N ALA A 161 4.14 12.72 10.13
CA ALA A 161 4.93 13.94 10.30
C ALA A 161 4.86 14.82 9.04
N ALA A 162 5.07 14.22 7.86
CA ALA A 162 4.95 14.92 6.59
C ALA A 162 3.54 15.50 6.36
N GLY A 163 2.47 14.76 6.70
CA GLY A 163 1.10 15.30 6.66
C GLY A 163 0.91 16.49 7.61
N SER A 164 1.48 16.42 8.81
CA SER A 164 1.40 17.50 9.81
C SER A 164 2.16 18.76 9.37
N GLU A 165 3.31 18.60 8.73
CA GLU A 165 4.11 19.71 8.17
C GLU A 165 3.36 20.47 7.07
N ARG A 166 2.40 19.81 6.40
CA ARG A 166 1.49 20.42 5.42
C ARG A 166 0.24 21.04 6.05
N GLY A 167 0.12 20.99 7.38
CA GLY A 167 -1.01 21.52 8.13
C GLY A 167 -2.25 20.62 8.12
N TRP A 168 -2.13 19.35 7.73
CA TRP A 168 -3.25 18.40 7.79
C TRP A 168 -3.58 18.02 9.23
N GLN A 169 -4.83 17.63 9.48
CA GLN A 169 -5.24 17.05 10.76
C GLN A 169 -4.85 15.56 10.78
N VAL A 170 -3.79 15.21 11.49
CA VAL A 170 -3.23 13.86 11.45
C VAL A 170 -3.65 13.01 12.66
N CYS A 171 -4.10 11.79 12.38
CA CYS A 171 -4.33 10.74 13.37
C CYS A 171 -3.38 9.58 13.09
N CYS A 172 -2.32 9.49 13.90
CA CYS A 172 -1.36 8.39 13.84
C CYS A 172 -1.86 7.24 14.71
N HIS A 173 -2.49 6.25 14.08
CA HIS A 173 -3.07 5.13 14.80
C HIS A 173 -2.12 3.93 14.73
N GLN A 174 -1.90 3.24 15.85
CA GLN A 174 -1.16 1.97 15.89
C GLN A 174 -2.11 0.76 15.92
N ASP A 175 -3.38 1.00 16.25
CA ASP A 175 -4.44 0.02 16.48
C ASP A 175 -5.82 0.70 16.49
N VAL A 176 -6.88 -0.10 16.27
CA VAL A 176 -8.28 0.37 16.12
C VAL A 176 -8.77 1.16 17.34
N GLU A 177 -8.28 0.82 18.54
CA GLU A 177 -8.69 1.47 19.80
C GLU A 177 -8.02 2.82 20.05
N SER A 178 -6.94 3.15 19.31
CA SER A 178 -6.19 4.40 19.46
C SER A 178 -6.58 5.48 18.45
N SER A 179 -7.70 5.31 17.74
CA SER A 179 -8.17 6.32 16.80
C SER A 179 -8.77 7.51 17.58
N CYS A 180 -8.08 8.65 17.53
CA CYS A 180 -8.47 9.92 18.16
C CYS A 180 -9.88 10.39 17.79
#